data_AF-A0A2E8CYU6-F1
#
_entry.id   AF-A0A2E8CYU6-F1
#
_cell.length_a   1.000
_cell.length_b   1.000
_cell.length_c   1.000
_cell.angle_alpha   90.00
_cell.angle_beta   90.00
_cell.angle_gamma   90.00
#
_symmetry.space_group_name_H-M   'P 1'
#
loop_
_entity.id
_entity.type
_entity.pdbx_description
1 polymer ?
#
loop_
_entity_poly.entity_id
_entity_poly.type
_entity_poly.pdbx_seq_one_letter_code
_entity_poly.pdbx_strand_id
1 'polypeptide(L)' 'MLRDIQTVGECAKCGAEAAVTCRYNHFERPEEELVIDAWEHKCANCGIRETTAYRSDDPEEEHPEDSRKCPYCGRDGTA' A
#
# COMPACT_ATOMS: atom_id res chain seq x y z
N MET A 1 5.82 -10.50 13.22
CA MET A 1 5.04 -9.31 12.82
C MET A 1 3.83 -9.80 12.04
N LEU A 2 2.61 -9.53 12.51
CA LEU A 2 1.40 -9.83 11.75
C LEU A 2 1.42 -8.96 10.48
N ARG A 3 1.14 -9.56 9.32
CA ARG A 3 1.05 -8.78 8.08
C ARG A 3 -0.26 -7.99 8.13
N ASP A 4 -0.17 -6.67 8.02
CA ASP A 4 -1.35 -5.81 7.94
C ASP A 4 -1.99 -5.93 6.55
N ILE A 5 -2.83 -6.97 6.40
CA ILE A 5 -3.54 -7.32 5.16
C ILE A 5 -5.03 -7.32 5.43
N GLN A 6 -5.78 -6.58 4.61
CA GLN A 6 -7.23 -6.51 4.68
C GLN A 6 -7.85 -6.63 3.28
N THR A 7 -8.98 -7.33 3.18
CA THR A 7 -9.78 -7.36 1.96
C THR A 7 -10.54 -6.03 1.82
N VAL A 8 -10.33 -5.33 0.71
CA VAL A 8 -10.92 -4.02 0.41
C VAL A 8 -11.65 -4.05 -0.92
N GLY A 9 -12.95 -3.77 -0.90
CA GLY A 9 -13.73 -3.41 -2.08
C GLY A 9 -13.72 -4.38 -3.27
N GLU A 10 -14.10 -3.83 -4.42
CA GLU A 10 -14.20 -4.50 -5.71
C GLU A 10 -12.92 -4.33 -6.53
N CYS A 11 -12.59 -5.33 -7.34
CA CYS A 11 -11.51 -5.22 -8.31
C CYS A 11 -11.91 -4.40 -9.53
N ALA A 12 -11.31 -3.21 -9.70
CA ALA A 12 -11.55 -2.34 -10.87
C ALA A 12 -11.28 -3.00 -12.23
N LYS A 13 -10.48 -4.07 -12.29
CA LYS A 13 -10.16 -4.79 -13.54
C LYS A 13 -11.17 -5.87 -13.91
N CYS A 14 -11.72 -6.61 -12.94
CA CYS A 14 -12.60 -7.74 -13.24
C CYS A 14 -13.99 -7.66 -12.61
N GLY A 15 -14.30 -6.58 -11.87
CA GLY A 15 -15.60 -6.39 -11.23
C GLY A 15 -15.89 -7.39 -10.11
N ALA A 16 -14.87 -8.09 -9.61
CA ALA A 16 -15.08 -9.07 -8.54
C ALA A 16 -15.20 -8.36 -7.19
N GLU A 17 -16.35 -8.48 -6.57
CA GLU A 17 -16.64 -7.96 -5.23
C GLU A 17 -15.79 -8.66 -4.17
N ALA A 18 -15.32 -7.89 -3.17
CA ALA A 18 -14.53 -8.38 -2.03
C ALA A 18 -13.31 -9.24 -2.42
N ALA A 19 -12.70 -8.97 -3.58
CA ALA A 19 -11.61 -9.78 -4.11
C ALA A 19 -10.23 -9.13 -3.94
N VAL A 20 -10.15 -7.83 -3.67
CA VAL A 20 -8.86 -7.13 -3.58
C VAL A 20 -8.37 -7.12 -2.14
N THR A 21 -7.15 -7.56 -1.90
CA THR A 21 -6.46 -7.39 -0.62
C THR A 21 -5.57 -6.17 -0.69
N CYS A 22 -5.70 -5.26 0.27
CA CYS A 22 -4.74 -4.19 0.53
C CYS A 22 -3.76 -4.64 1.61
N ARG A 23 -2.48 -4.40 1.37
CA ARG A 23 -1.40 -4.69 2.30
C ARG A 23 -0.52 -3.46 2.48
N TYR A 24 -0.18 -3.18 3.73
CA TYR A 24 0.76 -2.13 4.11
C TYR A 24 2.08 -2.75 4.51
N ASN A 25 3.18 -2.12 4.10
CA ASN A 25 4.52 -2.50 4.51
C ASN A 25 5.27 -1.22 4.86
N HIS A 26 5.71 -1.14 6.10
CA HIS A 26 6.55 -0.06 6.60
C HIS A 26 7.99 -0.56 6.73
N PHE A 27 8.93 0.19 6.19
CA PHE A 27 10.35 -0.09 6.33
C PHE A 27 11.05 1.16 6.85
N GLU A 28 11.80 1.02 7.93
CA GLU A 28 12.60 2.09 8.51
C GLU A 28 14.05 1.64 8.59
N ARG A 29 14.97 2.51 8.15
CA ARG A 29 16.41 2.35 8.29
C ARG A 29 16.99 3.62 8.91
N PRO A 30 17.06 3.69 10.25
CA PRO A 30 17.49 4.89 10.95
C PRO A 30 18.91 5.33 10.60
N GLU A 31 19.80 4.37 10.34
CA GLU A 31 21.20 4.61 9.95
C GLU A 31 21.36 5.25 8.56
N GLU A 32 20.34 5.14 7.70
CA GLU A 32 20.30 5.76 6.36
C GLU A 32 19.27 6.90 6.30
N GLU A 33 18.66 7.28 7.45
CA GLU A 33 17.54 8.24 7.54
C GLU A 33 16.41 7.95 6.53
N LEU A 34 16.20 6.67 6.22
CA LEU A 34 15.31 6.20 5.16
C LEU A 34 14.05 5.57 5.75
N VAL A 35 12.90 6.13 5.37
CA VAL A 35 11.57 5.58 5.63
C VAL A 35 10.92 5.24 4.30
N ILE A 36 10.32 4.05 4.22
CA ILE A 36 9.57 3.62 3.05
C ILE A 36 8.20 3.10 3.49
N ASP A 37 7.15 3.73 2.99
CA ASP A 37 5.76 3.32 3.17
C ASP A 37 5.25 2.71 1.87
N ALA A 38 4.92 1.42 1.87
CA ALA A 38 4.55 0.69 0.66
C ALA A 38 3.18 0.01 0.77
N TRP A 39 2.33 0.29 -0.21
CA TRP A 39 0.98 -0.21 -0.37
C TRP A 39 0.90 -1.22 -1.51
N GLU A 40 0.28 -2.36 -1.28
CA GLU A 40 0.06 -3.40 -2.29
C GLU A 40 -1.44 -3.74 -2.35
N HIS A 41 -2.06 -3.59 -3.53
CA HIS A 41 -3.38 -4.15 -3.84
C HIS A 41 -3.23 -5.38 -4.69
N LYS A 42 -3.86 -6.47 -4.28
CA LYS A 42 -3.86 -7.72 -5.05
C LYS A 42 -5.27 -8.28 -5.16
N CYS A 43 -5.76 -8.49 -6.38
CA CYS A 43 -7.01 -9.21 -6.60
C CYS A 43 -6.79 -10.72 -6.53
N ALA A 44 -7.51 -11.40 -5.63
CA ALA A 44 -7.52 -12.85 -5.53
C ALA A 44 -8.19 -13.54 -6.72
N ASN A 45 -9.05 -12.83 -7.47
CA ASN A 45 -9.78 -13.40 -8.60
C ASN A 45 -9.00 -13.34 -9.92
N CYS A 46 -8.64 -12.14 -10.40
CA CYS A 46 -7.93 -11.98 -11.68
C CYS A 46 -6.40 -11.86 -11.55
N GLY A 47 -5.88 -11.83 -10.31
CA GLY A 47 -4.43 -11.79 -10.05
C GLY A 47 -3.75 -10.45 -10.31
N ILE A 48 -4.50 -9.39 -10.66
CA ILE A 48 -3.88 -8.05 -10.78
C ILE A 48 -3.25 -7.63 -9.47
N ARG A 49 -2.09 -7.00 -9.58
CA ARG A 49 -1.35 -6.43 -8.46
C ARG A 49 -0.92 -5.02 -8.81
N GLU A 50 -1.24 -4.08 -7.94
CA GLU A 50 -0.76 -2.71 -7.98
C GLU A 50 0.05 -2.44 -6.72
N THR A 51 1.16 -1.72 -6.86
CA THR A 51 2.06 -1.42 -5.75
C THR A 51 2.53 0.01 -5.86
N THR A 52 2.40 0.75 -4.77
CA THR A 52 2.86 2.13 -4.63
C THR A 52 3.77 2.17 -3.42
N ALA A 53 4.94 2.78 -3.55
CA ALA A 53 5.84 2.99 -2.44
C ALA A 53 6.18 4.47 -2.39
N TYR A 54 6.32 4.99 -1.16
CA TYR A 54 6.71 6.35 -0.87
C TYR A 54 8.00 6.30 -0.09
N ARG A 55 9.08 6.87 -0.64
CA ARG A 55 10.39 6.93 0.02
C ARG A 55 10.74 8.31 0.54
N SER A 56 11.07 8.44 1.82
CA SER A 56 11.42 9.74 2.43
C SER A 56 12.68 10.39 1.84
N ASP A 57 13.54 9.60 1.18
CA ASP A 57 14.80 10.05 0.57
C ASP A 57 14.67 10.44 -0.90
N ASP A 58 13.48 10.29 -1.51
CA ASP A 58 13.24 10.66 -2.89
C ASP A 58 12.55 12.04 -2.98
N PRO A 59 13.30 13.10 -3.32
CA PRO A 59 12.76 14.46 -3.41
C PRO A 59 11.96 14.72 -4.69
N GLU A 60 12.03 13.83 -5.69
CA GLU A 60 11.28 13.97 -6.96
C GLU A 60 9.91 13.26 -6.89
N GLU A 61 9.73 12.34 -5.94
CA GLU A 61 8.46 11.64 -5.73
C GLU A 61 7.42 12.57 -5.08
N GLU A 62 6.25 12.70 -5.69
CA GLU A 62 5.13 13.43 -5.08
C GLU A 62 4.56 12.61 -3.92
N HIS A 63 5.03 12.93 -2.71
CA HIS A 63 4.53 12.32 -1.48
C HIS A 63 3.14 12.86 -1.14
N PRO A 64 2.14 11.98 -0.86
CA PRO A 64 0.89 12.43 -0.29
C PRO A 64 1.13 13.04 1.10
N GLU A 65 0.19 13.86 1.57
CA GLU A 65 0.25 14.45 2.93
C GLU A 65 0.38 13.38 4.02
N ASP A 66 -0.14 12.18 3.77
CA ASP A 66 0.01 11.00 4.61
C ASP A 66 0.33 9.74 3.80
N SER A 67 1.62 9.38 3.72
CA SER A 67 2.10 8.15 3.06
C SER A 67 1.62 6.86 3.75
N ARG A 68 1.14 6.96 4.99
CA ARG A 68 0.49 5.88 5.72
C ARG A 68 -1.00 5.79 5.42
N LYS A 69 -1.52 6.59 4.49
CA LYS A 69 -2.87 6.43 3.98
C LYS A 69 -2.84 5.81 2.60
N CYS A 70 -3.55 4.71 2.48
CA CYS A 70 -3.66 4.00 1.22
C CYS A 70 -4.35 4.87 0.14
N PRO A 71 -3.74 5.11 -1.03
CA PRO A 71 -4.33 5.98 -2.06
C PRO A 71 -5.52 5.34 -2.78
N TYR A 72 -5.72 4.02 -2.65
CA TYR A 72 -6.77 3.29 -3.37
C TYR A 72 -8.03 3.07 -2.54
N CYS A 73 -7.87 2.68 -1.26
CA CYS A 73 -8.99 2.36 -0.38
C CYS A 73 -9.11 3.31 0.83
N GLY A 74 -8.15 4.22 1.01
CA GLY A 74 -8.17 5.21 2.08
C GLY A 74 -7.86 4.67 3.48
N ARG A 75 -7.48 3.38 3.61
CA ARG A 75 -7.13 2.79 4.91
C ARG A 75 -5.81 3.32 5.45
N ASP A 76 -5.74 3.46 6.76
CA ASP A 76 -4.51 3.81 7.46
C ASP A 76 -3.63 2.57 7.69
N GLY A 77 -2.34 2.73 7.50
CA GLY A 77 -1.33 1.70 7.70
C GLY A 77 -0.93 1.64 9.16
N THR A 78 -1.02 0.47 9.78
CA THR A 78 -0.43 0.24 11.09
C THR A 78 1.01 -0.22 10.91
N ALA A 79 1.96 0.62 11.34
CA ALA A 79 3.38 0.30 11.44
C ALA A 79 3.67 -0.67 12.60
#